data_AF-A0A1E4CL88-F1
#
_entry.id   AF-A0A1E4CL88-F1
#
_cell.length_a   1.000
_cell.length_b   1.000
_cell.length_c   1.000
_cell.angle_alpha   90.00
_cell.angle_beta   90.00
_cell.angle_gamma   90.00
#
_symmetry.space_group_name_H-M   'P 1'
#
loop_
_entity.id
_entity.type
_entity.pdbx_description
1 polymer ?
#
loop_
_entity_poly.entity_id
_entity_poly.type
_entity_poly.pdbx_seq_one_letter_code
_entity_poly.pdbx_strand_id
1 'polypeptide(L)'
;MAAGVMAPAGAVENRSGSCQAQALRELERLSPQGFAVYRAIGDKKFFTNWISCNRAQLDLTTAVHESVHHLSASKNGYYLIDGRVLPRPPGLARLAPPRLIASNFRNDTYVQTYLRPGAATSAADLTYLLDELNAYTHDLNVAVNLVSLSKPSDGSISNRDGLGALMSFVMKYADTAKQSNPATWSALKSPGTRQAVRTLWEQAEKVLASSCGIPRFGVNDRHYISFICNSANGDALREILGRSAQCPRSCLGTTSASR
;
A
#
# COMPACT_ATOMS: atom_id res chain seq x y z
N MET A 1 42.55 -25.33 -13.62
CA MET A 1 42.31 -23.88 -13.48
C MET A 1 41.64 -23.41 -14.75
N ALA A 2 40.35 -23.08 -14.70
CA ALA A 2 39.60 -22.56 -15.85
C ALA A 2 39.41 -21.05 -15.66
N ALA A 3 39.93 -20.29 -16.60
CA ALA A 3 39.90 -18.83 -16.61
C ALA A 3 38.46 -18.32 -16.76
N GLY A 4 38.03 -17.50 -15.81
CA GLY A 4 36.76 -16.79 -15.86
C GLY A 4 36.82 -15.66 -16.89
N VAL A 5 35.90 -15.70 -17.86
CA VAL A 5 35.66 -14.59 -18.79
C VAL A 5 34.83 -13.55 -18.03
N MET A 6 35.46 -12.49 -17.54
CA MET A 6 34.75 -11.29 -17.08
C MET A 6 34.09 -10.62 -18.29
N ALA A 7 32.76 -10.54 -18.27
CA ALA A 7 32.02 -9.74 -19.25
C ALA A 7 32.38 -8.25 -19.09
N PRO A 8 32.49 -7.48 -20.18
CA PRO A 8 32.84 -6.06 -20.12
C PRO A 8 31.73 -5.27 -19.42
N ALA A 9 32.10 -4.37 -18.51
CA ALA A 9 31.20 -3.56 -17.68
C ALA A 9 30.12 -2.79 -18.49
N GLY A 10 30.43 -2.38 -19.73
CA GLY A 10 29.50 -1.67 -20.61
C GLY A 10 28.33 -2.50 -21.17
N ALA A 11 28.42 -3.85 -21.14
CA ALA A 11 27.31 -4.71 -21.57
C ALA A 11 26.22 -4.86 -20.49
N VAL A 12 26.60 -4.68 -19.21
CA VAL A 12 25.68 -4.79 -18.07
C VAL A 12 24.87 -3.49 -17.91
N GLU A 13 25.51 -2.32 -18.07
CA GLU A 13 24.82 -1.01 -18.07
C GLU A 13 23.85 -0.85 -19.26
N ASN A 14 24.27 -1.24 -20.48
CA ASN A 14 23.39 -1.18 -21.66
C ASN A 14 22.18 -2.12 -21.55
N ARG A 15 22.35 -3.31 -20.94
CA ARG A 15 21.23 -4.22 -20.66
C ARG A 15 20.28 -3.65 -19.62
N SER A 16 20.81 -3.08 -18.53
CA SER A 16 20.02 -2.44 -17.47
C SER A 16 19.17 -1.28 -18.02
N GLY A 17 19.77 -0.35 -18.78
CA GLY A 17 19.04 0.77 -19.39
C GLY A 17 17.95 0.33 -20.38
N SER A 18 18.23 -0.71 -21.18
CA SER A 18 17.24 -1.25 -22.12
C SER A 18 16.03 -1.90 -21.43
N CYS A 19 16.27 -2.60 -20.31
CA CYS A 19 15.21 -3.22 -19.52
C CYS A 19 14.39 -2.19 -18.74
N GLN A 20 15.02 -1.21 -18.10
CA GLN A 20 14.30 -0.14 -17.40
C GLN A 20 13.36 0.61 -18.35
N ALA A 21 13.82 0.90 -19.57
CA ALA A 21 12.98 1.50 -20.60
C ALA A 21 11.80 0.58 -21.00
N GLN A 22 12.00 -0.73 -21.07
CA GLN A 22 10.92 -1.69 -21.31
C GLN A 22 9.92 -1.73 -20.15
N ALA A 23 10.41 -1.79 -18.91
CA ALA A 23 9.56 -1.79 -17.72
C ALA A 23 8.69 -0.53 -17.64
N LEU A 24 9.24 0.64 -17.99
CA LEU A 24 8.47 1.88 -18.07
C LEU A 24 7.42 1.87 -19.18
N ARG A 25 7.74 1.33 -20.37
CA ARG A 25 6.75 1.15 -21.45
C ARG A 25 5.62 0.21 -21.04
N GLU A 26 5.94 -0.89 -20.37
CA GLU A 26 4.92 -1.81 -19.87
C GLU A 26 4.08 -1.17 -18.76
N LEU A 27 4.69 -0.38 -17.86
CA LEU A 27 3.95 0.37 -16.85
C LEU A 27 2.99 1.38 -17.51
N GLU A 28 3.45 2.14 -18.49
CA GLU A 28 2.61 3.09 -19.24
C GLU A 28 1.43 2.40 -19.93
N ARG A 29 1.69 1.26 -20.57
CA ARG A 29 0.69 0.51 -21.34
C ARG A 29 -0.34 -0.19 -20.46
N LEU A 30 0.10 -0.83 -19.38
CA LEU A 30 -0.73 -1.72 -18.55
C LEU A 30 -1.30 -1.02 -17.33
N SER A 31 -0.58 -0.06 -16.75
CA SER A 31 -1.00 0.70 -15.57
C SER A 31 -0.77 2.20 -15.76
N PRO A 32 -1.57 2.89 -16.60
CA PRO A 32 -1.42 4.32 -16.83
C PRO A 32 -1.41 5.16 -15.54
N GLN A 33 -2.15 4.73 -14.50
CA GLN A 33 -2.12 5.41 -13.20
C GLN A 33 -0.79 5.21 -12.47
N GLY A 34 -0.19 4.02 -12.52
CA GLY A 34 1.15 3.77 -11.99
C GLY A 34 2.22 4.57 -12.75
N PHE A 35 2.08 4.68 -14.07
CA PHE A 35 2.97 5.51 -14.88
C PHE A 35 2.79 7.01 -14.60
N ALA A 36 1.58 7.46 -14.24
CA ALA A 36 1.35 8.83 -13.81
C ALA A 36 2.16 9.18 -12.54
N VAL A 37 2.39 8.22 -11.63
CA VAL A 37 3.30 8.40 -10.48
C VAL A 37 4.74 8.63 -10.97
N TYR A 38 5.25 7.78 -11.87
CA TYR A 38 6.56 7.99 -12.49
C TYR A 38 6.65 9.36 -13.17
N ARG A 39 5.60 9.81 -13.87
CA ARG A 39 5.57 11.13 -14.50
C ARG A 39 5.57 12.28 -13.49
N ALA A 40 4.90 12.12 -12.35
CA ALA A 40 4.72 13.18 -11.36
C ALA A 40 5.94 13.44 -10.48
N ILE A 41 6.80 12.45 -10.21
CA ILE A 41 8.02 12.67 -9.41
C ILE A 41 9.03 13.52 -10.18
N GLY A 42 9.76 14.39 -9.49
CA GLY A 42 10.84 15.16 -10.13
C GLY A 42 12.07 14.29 -10.44
N ASP A 43 12.53 13.55 -9.43
CA ASP A 43 13.69 12.68 -9.56
C ASP A 43 13.31 11.32 -10.18
N LYS A 44 13.51 11.19 -11.50
CA LYS A 44 13.24 9.93 -12.20
C LYS A 44 14.19 8.80 -11.78
N LYS A 45 15.40 9.14 -11.30
CA LYS A 45 16.38 8.13 -10.87
C LYS A 45 15.91 7.42 -9.62
N PHE A 46 15.28 8.15 -8.69
CA PHE A 46 14.64 7.56 -7.51
C PHE A 46 13.72 6.39 -7.88
N PHE A 47 12.86 6.56 -8.89
CA PHE A 47 11.97 5.48 -9.35
C PHE A 47 12.72 4.36 -10.05
N THR A 48 13.60 4.68 -11.00
CA THR A 48 14.27 3.65 -11.80
C THR A 48 15.26 2.82 -10.99
N ASN A 49 15.76 3.30 -9.85
CA ASN A 49 16.63 2.55 -8.95
C ASN A 49 15.96 1.31 -8.35
N TRP A 50 14.63 1.28 -8.27
CA TRP A 50 13.87 0.11 -7.82
C TRP A 50 13.69 -0.95 -8.92
N ILE A 51 14.06 -0.65 -10.16
CA ILE A 51 13.92 -1.55 -11.30
C ILE A 51 15.19 -2.37 -11.46
N SER A 52 15.22 -3.53 -10.79
CA SER A 52 16.33 -4.49 -10.79
C SER A 52 16.37 -5.38 -12.04
N CYS A 53 15.29 -5.40 -12.81
CA CYS A 53 15.11 -6.20 -14.02
C CYS A 53 14.96 -7.72 -13.81
N ASN A 54 14.85 -8.16 -12.55
CA ASN A 54 14.65 -9.58 -12.24
C ASN A 54 13.17 -9.94 -12.13
N ARG A 55 12.38 -9.07 -11.49
CA ARG A 55 10.97 -9.31 -11.19
C ARG A 55 10.15 -8.08 -11.55
N ALA A 56 9.92 -7.89 -12.86
CA ALA A 56 9.37 -6.65 -13.42
C ALA A 56 8.10 -6.15 -12.69
N GLN A 57 7.17 -7.05 -12.36
CA GLN A 57 5.97 -6.66 -11.61
C GLN A 57 6.31 -6.11 -10.23
N LEU A 58 7.08 -6.86 -9.42
CA LEU A 58 7.43 -6.47 -8.06
C LEU A 58 8.25 -5.17 -8.05
N ASP A 59 9.26 -5.10 -8.91
CA ASP A 59 10.12 -3.94 -9.06
C ASP A 59 9.30 -2.67 -9.35
N LEU A 60 8.33 -2.76 -10.28
CA LEU A 60 7.47 -1.63 -10.65
C LEU A 60 6.48 -1.26 -9.54
N THR A 61 5.92 -2.22 -8.79
CA THR A 61 5.00 -1.90 -7.69
C THR A 61 5.75 -1.25 -6.54
N THR A 62 6.95 -1.73 -6.20
CA THR A 62 7.85 -1.10 -5.21
C THR A 62 8.26 0.30 -5.66
N ALA A 63 8.65 0.48 -6.93
CA ALA A 63 9.02 1.80 -7.45
C ALA A 63 7.88 2.82 -7.29
N VAL A 64 6.65 2.39 -7.57
CA VAL A 64 5.43 3.22 -7.39
C VAL A 64 5.16 3.48 -5.92
N HIS A 65 5.22 2.48 -5.04
CA HIS A 65 5.01 2.61 -3.60
C HIS A 65 5.90 3.71 -3.01
N GLU A 66 7.21 3.58 -3.21
CA GLU A 66 8.20 4.51 -2.67
C GLU A 66 8.07 5.91 -3.28
N SER A 67 7.68 5.98 -4.55
CA SER A 67 7.45 7.25 -5.23
C SER A 67 6.20 7.96 -4.73
N VAL A 68 5.17 7.23 -4.30
CA VAL A 68 3.98 7.81 -3.67
C VAL A 68 4.33 8.44 -2.32
N HIS A 69 5.23 7.84 -1.54
CA HIS A 69 5.78 8.49 -0.32
C HIS A 69 6.49 9.79 -0.65
N HIS A 70 7.36 9.77 -1.67
CA HIS A 70 8.07 10.96 -2.13
C HIS A 70 7.13 12.08 -2.62
N LEU A 71 6.10 11.74 -3.38
CA LEU A 71 5.05 12.68 -3.81
C LEU A 71 4.28 13.23 -2.63
N SER A 72 3.95 12.38 -1.66
CA SER A 72 3.13 12.79 -0.52
C SER A 72 3.87 13.77 0.38
N ALA A 73 5.18 13.54 0.57
CA ALA A 73 6.07 14.48 1.26
C ALA A 73 6.25 15.80 0.47
N SER A 74 6.62 15.73 -0.80
CA SER A 74 6.93 16.93 -1.61
C SER A 74 5.71 17.82 -1.88
N LYS A 75 4.51 17.24 -1.96
CA LYS A 75 3.25 17.96 -2.20
C LYS A 75 2.48 18.28 -0.93
N ASN A 76 2.97 17.84 0.24
CA ASN A 76 2.29 17.95 1.52
C ASN A 76 0.83 17.45 1.48
N GLY A 77 0.61 16.30 0.85
CA GLY A 77 -0.73 15.78 0.57
C GLY A 77 -0.69 14.38 -0.02
N TYR A 78 -1.70 13.55 0.25
CA TYR A 78 -1.76 12.19 -0.28
C TYR A 78 -1.99 12.23 -1.79
N TYR A 79 -1.05 11.68 -2.56
CA TYR A 79 -1.18 11.55 -4.01
C TYR A 79 -2.12 10.38 -4.35
N LEU A 80 -3.27 10.65 -4.96
CA LEU A 80 -4.32 9.66 -5.24
C LEU A 80 -4.08 8.94 -6.57
N ILE A 81 -4.74 7.78 -6.77
CA ILE A 81 -4.65 6.98 -8.01
C ILE A 81 -5.10 7.76 -9.25
N ASP A 82 -6.08 8.66 -9.09
CA ASP A 82 -6.55 9.52 -10.17
C ASP A 82 -5.64 10.74 -10.45
N GLY A 83 -4.50 10.83 -9.77
CA GLY A 83 -3.50 11.89 -9.93
C GLY A 83 -3.79 13.17 -9.14
N ARG A 84 -4.94 13.27 -8.46
CA ARG A 84 -5.22 14.40 -7.55
C ARG A 84 -4.36 14.31 -6.29
N VAL A 85 -4.20 15.45 -5.63
CA VAL A 85 -3.54 15.54 -4.32
C VAL A 85 -4.59 15.89 -3.28
N LEU A 86 -4.75 15.03 -2.28
CA LEU A 86 -5.59 15.28 -1.12
C LEU A 86 -4.73 15.94 -0.02
N PRO A 87 -5.00 17.19 0.38
CA PRO A 87 -4.22 17.86 1.42
C PRO A 87 -4.20 17.05 2.72
N ARG A 88 -3.04 17.01 3.39
CA ARG A 88 -2.93 16.40 4.72
C ARG A 88 -3.73 17.23 5.73
N PRO A 89 -4.63 16.61 6.51
CA PRO A 89 -5.28 17.30 7.62
C PRO A 89 -4.23 17.82 8.62
N PRO A 90 -4.35 19.07 9.10
CA PRO A 90 -3.38 19.60 10.05
C PRO A 90 -3.50 18.88 11.40
N GLY A 91 -2.35 18.58 12.02
CA GLY A 91 -2.31 18.09 13.39
C GLY A 91 -2.50 16.58 13.58
N LEU A 92 -2.55 15.78 12.51
CA LEU A 92 -2.57 14.31 12.61
C LEU A 92 -1.37 13.76 13.42
N ALA A 93 -0.21 14.38 13.28
CA ALA A 93 1.01 14.05 14.03
C ALA A 93 0.93 14.26 15.56
N ARG A 94 -0.07 15.02 16.04
CA ARG A 94 -0.28 15.27 17.47
C ARG A 94 -1.33 14.35 18.10
N LEU A 95 -1.98 13.51 17.29
CA LEU A 95 -2.99 12.57 17.79
C LEU A 95 -2.32 11.39 18.50
N ALA A 96 -3.13 10.57 19.17
CA ALA A 96 -2.62 9.37 19.84
C ALA A 96 -1.80 8.51 18.85
N PRO A 97 -0.64 7.98 19.24
CA PRO A 97 0.25 7.32 18.30
C PRO A 97 -0.31 5.94 17.89
N PRO A 98 -0.22 5.53 16.60
CA PRO A 98 -0.74 4.25 16.15
C PRO A 98 -0.16 3.02 16.86
N ARG A 99 1.04 3.09 17.45
CA ARG A 99 1.60 1.98 18.24
C ARG A 99 0.69 1.46 19.36
N LEU A 100 -0.27 2.26 19.84
CA LEU A 100 -1.23 1.84 20.86
C LEU A 100 -2.11 0.67 20.42
N ILE A 101 -2.31 0.47 19.11
CA ILE A 101 -3.11 -0.64 18.60
C ILE A 101 -2.31 -1.93 18.37
N ALA A 102 -0.98 -1.90 18.49
CA ALA A 102 -0.10 -3.02 18.12
C ALA A 102 -0.42 -4.34 18.85
N SER A 103 -0.86 -4.28 20.11
CA SER A 103 -1.21 -5.47 20.90
C SER A 103 -2.50 -6.16 20.46
N ASN A 104 -3.29 -5.54 19.58
CA ASN A 104 -4.54 -6.11 19.07
C ASN A 104 -4.33 -7.02 17.85
N PHE A 105 -3.10 -7.12 17.36
CA PHE A 105 -2.74 -7.88 16.18
C PHE A 105 -1.72 -8.97 16.51
N ARG A 106 -1.71 -10.03 15.70
CA ARG A 106 -0.65 -11.03 15.73
C ARG A 106 0.68 -10.34 15.44
N ASN A 107 1.72 -10.74 16.16
CA ASN A 107 3.04 -10.19 15.94
C ASN A 107 3.66 -10.70 14.61
N ASP A 108 3.51 -9.93 13.53
CA ASP A 108 4.06 -10.24 12.20
C ASP A 108 4.90 -9.07 11.65
N THR A 109 5.41 -9.22 10.42
CA THR A 109 6.24 -8.19 9.77
C THR A 109 5.53 -6.85 9.62
N TYR A 110 4.22 -6.81 9.36
CA TYR A 110 3.48 -5.55 9.20
C TYR A 110 3.32 -4.83 10.54
N VAL A 111 3.00 -5.57 11.60
CA VAL A 111 2.93 -5.01 12.96
C VAL A 111 4.31 -4.51 13.41
N GLN A 112 5.36 -5.31 13.19
CA GLN A 112 6.73 -4.95 13.52
C GLN A 112 7.20 -3.71 12.77
N THR A 113 6.85 -3.60 11.48
CA THR A 113 7.28 -2.47 10.65
C THR A 113 6.49 -1.20 10.97
N TYR A 114 5.16 -1.30 11.03
CA TYR A 114 4.30 -0.12 10.98
C TYR A 114 3.69 0.30 12.31
N LEU A 115 3.66 -0.58 13.32
CA LEU A 115 3.06 -0.29 14.63
C LEU A 115 4.05 -0.39 15.78
N ARG A 116 5.23 -0.99 15.61
CA ARG A 116 6.26 -1.06 16.65
C ARG A 116 7.32 0.04 16.47
N PRO A 117 7.90 0.55 17.56
CA PRO A 117 8.99 1.51 17.48
C PRO A 117 10.23 0.93 16.78
N GLY A 118 10.97 1.76 16.07
CA GLY A 118 12.30 1.42 15.52
C GLY A 118 12.32 1.04 14.03
N ALA A 119 11.16 0.92 13.38
CA ALA A 119 11.07 0.63 11.94
C ALA A 119 10.48 1.81 11.15
N ALA A 120 9.15 1.91 11.02
CA ALA A 120 8.50 3.02 10.31
C ALA A 120 8.02 4.13 11.26
N THR A 121 7.96 5.36 10.75
CA THR A 121 7.45 6.53 11.47
C THR A 121 5.94 6.45 11.74
N SER A 122 5.21 5.59 11.02
CA SER A 122 3.78 5.32 11.20
C SER A 122 3.43 4.84 12.62
N ALA A 123 4.36 4.22 13.35
CA ALA A 123 4.12 3.79 14.73
C ALA A 123 3.88 4.99 15.68
N ALA A 124 4.44 6.17 15.35
CA ALA A 124 4.35 7.36 16.18
C ALA A 124 3.32 8.38 15.67
N ASP A 125 3.01 8.38 14.37
CA ASP A 125 2.28 9.47 13.71
C ASP A 125 1.24 8.93 12.71
N LEU A 126 -0.02 9.34 12.91
CA LEU A 126 -1.14 8.93 12.06
C LEU A 126 -0.99 9.40 10.61
N THR A 127 -0.30 10.52 10.38
CA THR A 127 0.00 11.03 9.03
C THR A 127 0.67 9.95 8.19
N TYR A 128 1.69 9.30 8.76
CA TYR A 128 2.45 8.27 8.07
C TYR A 128 1.70 6.94 8.01
N LEU A 129 0.85 6.59 8.99
CA LEU A 129 -0.05 5.43 8.82
C LEU A 129 -0.99 5.61 7.62
N LEU A 130 -1.51 6.82 7.41
CA LEU A 130 -2.33 7.14 6.24
C LEU A 130 -1.51 7.22 4.94
N ASP A 131 -0.24 7.65 4.99
CA ASP A 131 0.67 7.57 3.84
C ASP A 131 0.89 6.10 3.44
N GLU A 132 1.14 5.20 4.40
CA GLU A 132 1.31 3.77 4.14
C GLU A 132 0.04 3.14 3.57
N LEU A 133 -1.14 3.48 4.10
CA LEU A 133 -2.41 3.06 3.51
C LEU A 133 -2.49 3.49 2.04
N ASN A 134 -2.14 4.74 1.73
CA ASN A 134 -2.16 5.24 0.36
C ASN A 134 -1.11 4.54 -0.53
N ALA A 135 0.13 4.37 -0.06
CA ALA A 135 1.21 3.74 -0.80
C ALA A 135 0.91 2.26 -1.11
N TYR A 136 0.41 1.48 -0.14
CA TYR A 136 -0.04 0.10 -0.40
C TYR A 136 -1.27 0.02 -1.30
N THR A 137 -2.12 1.05 -1.29
CA THR A 137 -3.25 1.12 -2.24
C THR A 137 -2.75 1.27 -3.67
N HIS A 138 -1.74 2.11 -3.91
CA HIS A 138 -1.09 2.22 -5.22
C HIS A 138 -0.33 0.96 -5.61
N ASP A 139 0.46 0.41 -4.68
CA ASP A 139 1.22 -0.83 -4.87
C ASP A 139 0.33 -1.98 -5.35
N LEU A 140 -0.77 -2.27 -4.65
CA LEU A 140 -1.69 -3.33 -5.06
C LEU A 140 -2.43 -3.00 -6.36
N ASN A 141 -2.81 -1.75 -6.59
CA ASN A 141 -3.45 -1.33 -7.84
C ASN A 141 -2.54 -1.59 -9.05
N VAL A 142 -1.26 -1.23 -8.92
CA VAL A 142 -0.27 -1.52 -9.96
C VAL A 142 -0.05 -3.02 -10.09
N ALA A 143 0.01 -3.77 -8.99
CA ALA A 143 0.20 -5.22 -9.04
C ALA A 143 -0.92 -5.90 -9.84
N VAL A 144 -2.17 -5.54 -9.59
CA VAL A 144 -3.35 -6.03 -10.34
C VAL A 144 -3.23 -5.74 -11.83
N ASN A 145 -2.90 -4.50 -12.20
CA ASN A 145 -2.77 -4.10 -13.61
C ASN A 145 -1.59 -4.78 -14.32
N LEU A 146 -0.53 -5.10 -13.60
CA LEU A 146 0.68 -5.74 -14.12
C LEU A 146 0.68 -7.26 -13.97
N VAL A 147 -0.46 -7.89 -13.66
CA VAL A 147 -0.54 -9.34 -13.40
C VAL A 147 -0.02 -10.18 -14.55
N SER A 148 -0.18 -9.72 -15.81
CA SER A 148 0.33 -10.41 -17.00
C SER A 148 1.85 -10.43 -17.12
N LEU A 149 2.56 -9.56 -16.39
CA LEU A 149 4.02 -9.55 -16.35
C LEU A 149 4.59 -10.52 -15.31
N SER A 150 3.73 -11.06 -14.46
CA SER A 150 4.09 -11.92 -13.34
C SER A 150 4.39 -13.34 -13.81
N LYS A 151 5.53 -13.91 -13.41
CA LYS A 151 5.94 -15.27 -13.78
C LYS A 151 5.70 -16.25 -12.63
N PRO A 152 5.43 -17.55 -12.88
CA PRO A 152 5.32 -18.54 -11.80
C PRO A 152 6.57 -18.58 -10.90
N SER A 153 7.75 -18.40 -11.48
CA SER A 153 9.04 -18.35 -10.77
C SER A 153 9.15 -17.21 -9.76
N ASP A 154 8.33 -16.16 -9.89
CA ASP A 154 8.37 -15.03 -8.96
C ASP A 154 7.72 -15.40 -7.60
N GLY A 155 7.03 -16.54 -7.51
CA GLY A 155 6.38 -16.97 -6.26
C GLY A 155 5.25 -16.05 -5.81
N SER A 156 4.81 -16.20 -4.56
CA SER A 156 3.79 -15.34 -3.97
C SER A 156 4.36 -13.97 -3.60
N ILE A 157 3.54 -12.93 -3.76
CA ILE A 157 3.86 -11.54 -3.44
C ILE A 157 2.81 -11.06 -2.44
N SER A 158 3.20 -10.28 -1.44
CA SER A 158 2.34 -9.90 -0.33
C SER A 158 1.69 -8.52 -0.48
N ASN A 159 1.46 -8.05 -1.72
CA ASN A 159 0.84 -6.73 -1.97
C ASN A 159 -0.54 -6.62 -1.29
N ARG A 160 -1.36 -7.70 -1.35
CA ARG A 160 -2.70 -7.72 -0.73
C ARG A 160 -2.63 -7.83 0.78
N ASP A 161 -1.66 -8.58 1.31
CA ASP A 161 -1.39 -8.65 2.75
C ASP A 161 -1.10 -7.26 3.30
N GLY A 162 -0.27 -6.47 2.60
CA GLY A 162 0.07 -5.11 2.99
C GLY A 162 -1.15 -4.20 3.03
N LEU A 163 -1.90 -4.09 1.93
CA LEU A 163 -3.11 -3.25 1.94
C LEU A 163 -4.12 -3.70 3.00
N GLY A 164 -4.34 -5.01 3.15
CA GLY A 164 -5.20 -5.57 4.19
C GLY A 164 -4.74 -5.18 5.59
N ALA A 165 -3.44 -5.27 5.87
CA ALA A 165 -2.86 -4.88 7.15
C ALA A 165 -3.13 -3.41 7.46
N LEU A 166 -2.77 -2.49 6.54
CA LEU A 166 -2.93 -1.06 6.76
C LEU A 166 -4.40 -0.64 6.91
N MET A 167 -5.32 -1.25 6.14
CA MET A 167 -6.75 -1.04 6.32
C MET A 167 -7.21 -1.53 7.71
N SER A 168 -6.77 -2.70 8.15
CA SER A 168 -7.13 -3.21 9.48
C SER A 168 -6.57 -2.33 10.61
N PHE A 169 -5.38 -1.76 10.42
CA PHE A 169 -4.75 -0.85 11.39
C PHE A 169 -5.55 0.46 11.51
N VAL A 170 -5.94 1.07 10.39
CA VAL A 170 -6.77 2.28 10.41
C VAL A 170 -8.14 2.02 11.06
N MET A 171 -8.77 0.87 10.75
CA MET A 171 -10.02 0.47 11.39
C MET A 171 -9.85 0.33 12.91
N LYS A 172 -8.82 -0.41 13.37
CA LYS A 172 -8.58 -0.59 14.81
C LYS A 172 -8.16 0.70 15.51
N TYR A 173 -7.42 1.57 14.83
CA TYR A 173 -7.04 2.89 15.33
C TYR A 173 -8.27 3.75 15.62
N ALA A 174 -9.23 3.81 14.70
CA ALA A 174 -10.48 4.53 14.89
C ALA A 174 -11.28 3.97 16.08
N ASP A 175 -11.36 2.64 16.20
CA ASP A 175 -12.02 1.96 17.32
C ASP A 175 -11.37 2.28 18.67
N THR A 176 -10.04 2.14 18.77
CA THR A 176 -9.30 2.49 19.99
C THR A 176 -9.43 3.98 20.32
N ALA A 177 -9.36 4.88 19.34
CA ALA A 177 -9.60 6.30 19.58
C ALA A 177 -10.99 6.55 20.18
N LYS A 178 -12.04 5.94 19.60
CA LYS A 178 -13.41 6.08 20.10
C LYS A 178 -13.57 5.57 21.54
N GLN A 179 -12.91 4.46 21.88
CA GLN A 179 -13.05 3.82 23.19
C GLN A 179 -12.24 4.50 24.30
N SER A 180 -11.01 4.95 24.01
CA SER A 180 -10.06 5.34 25.04
C SER A 180 -9.34 6.66 24.81
N ASN A 181 -9.59 7.36 23.71
CA ASN A 181 -8.97 8.67 23.44
C ASN A 181 -9.97 9.70 22.85
N PRO A 182 -10.80 10.33 23.69
CA PRO A 182 -11.85 11.26 23.23
C PRO A 182 -11.34 12.43 22.38
N ALA A 183 -10.14 12.95 22.69
CA ALA A 183 -9.51 14.02 21.93
C ALA A 183 -9.16 13.57 20.50
N THR A 184 -8.51 12.41 20.37
CA THR A 184 -8.21 11.81 19.06
C THR A 184 -9.49 11.48 18.30
N TRP A 185 -10.49 10.92 18.98
CA TRP A 185 -11.78 10.61 18.37
C TRP A 185 -12.49 11.86 17.82
N SER A 186 -12.50 12.95 18.59
CA SER A 186 -13.04 14.24 18.13
C SER A 186 -12.30 14.75 16.89
N ALA A 187 -10.96 14.68 16.89
CA ALA A 187 -10.14 15.10 15.76
C ALA A 187 -10.36 14.24 14.50
N LEU A 188 -10.53 12.92 14.65
CA LEU A 188 -10.85 12.01 13.54
C LEU A 188 -12.18 12.36 12.87
N LYS A 189 -13.16 12.86 13.65
CA LYS A 189 -14.47 13.27 13.14
C LYS A 189 -14.50 14.68 12.56
N SER A 190 -13.43 15.47 12.71
CA SER A 190 -13.36 16.80 12.10
C SER A 190 -13.50 16.71 10.58
N PRO A 191 -14.11 17.70 9.90
CA PRO A 191 -14.42 17.61 8.47
C PRO A 191 -13.22 17.24 7.59
N GLY A 192 -12.06 17.85 7.84
CA GLY A 192 -10.83 17.60 7.07
C GLY A 192 -10.30 16.17 7.24
N THR A 193 -10.14 15.71 8.48
CA THR A 193 -9.66 14.35 8.77
C THR A 193 -10.63 13.30 8.29
N ARG A 194 -11.93 13.52 8.51
CA ARG A 194 -12.99 12.62 8.05
C ARG A 194 -12.98 12.48 6.53
N GLN A 195 -12.86 13.59 5.80
CA GLN A 195 -12.76 13.57 4.34
C GLN A 195 -11.52 12.81 3.87
N ALA A 196 -10.37 13.00 4.53
CA ALA A 196 -9.14 12.34 4.16
C ALA A 196 -9.23 10.82 4.35
N VAL A 197 -9.65 10.36 5.53
CA VAL A 197 -9.83 8.93 5.82
C VAL A 197 -10.85 8.31 4.86
N ARG A 198 -11.99 8.98 4.61
CA ARG A 198 -13.00 8.49 3.66
C ARG A 198 -12.44 8.31 2.25
N THR A 199 -11.70 9.29 1.75
CA THR A 199 -11.15 9.26 0.39
C THR A 199 -10.12 8.13 0.23
N LEU A 200 -9.19 8.02 1.18
CA LEU A 200 -8.16 6.97 1.16
C LEU A 200 -8.80 5.58 1.30
N TRP A 201 -9.77 5.43 2.20
CA TRP A 201 -10.48 4.18 2.42
C TRP A 201 -11.28 3.73 1.19
N GLU A 202 -12.00 4.64 0.54
CA GLU A 202 -12.76 4.35 -0.69
C GLU A 202 -11.88 3.86 -1.83
N GLN A 203 -10.67 4.40 -1.96
CA GLN A 203 -9.70 3.94 -2.94
C GLN A 203 -9.19 2.54 -2.56
N ALA A 204 -8.82 2.34 -1.30
CA ALA A 204 -8.33 1.07 -0.77
C ALA A 204 -9.35 -0.07 -0.95
N GLU A 205 -10.63 0.16 -0.65
CA GLU A 205 -11.70 -0.83 -0.82
C GLU A 205 -11.83 -1.31 -2.27
N LYS A 206 -11.81 -0.38 -3.23
CA LYS A 206 -11.93 -0.70 -4.66
C LYS A 206 -10.74 -1.55 -5.13
N VAL A 207 -9.53 -1.15 -4.75
CA VAL A 207 -8.31 -1.86 -5.12
C VAL A 207 -8.26 -3.24 -4.47
N LEU A 208 -8.54 -3.34 -3.17
CA LEU A 208 -8.58 -4.61 -2.45
C LEU A 208 -9.58 -5.58 -3.11
N ALA A 209 -10.79 -5.12 -3.42
CA ALA A 209 -11.80 -5.94 -4.10
C ALA A 209 -11.34 -6.44 -5.48
N SER A 210 -10.67 -5.60 -6.26
CA SER A 210 -10.17 -5.95 -7.60
C SER A 210 -9.10 -7.06 -7.57
N SER A 211 -8.38 -7.20 -6.45
CA SER A 211 -7.29 -8.15 -6.30
C SER A 211 -7.72 -9.57 -5.88
N CYS A 212 -8.97 -9.76 -5.45
CA CYS A 212 -9.42 -11.01 -4.81
C CYS A 212 -9.35 -12.25 -5.73
N GLY A 213 -9.44 -12.06 -7.05
CA GLY A 213 -9.36 -13.15 -8.03
C GLY A 213 -7.94 -13.62 -8.34
N ILE A 214 -6.92 -13.04 -7.70
CA ILE A 214 -5.50 -13.29 -8.02
C ILE A 214 -4.82 -13.91 -6.79
N PRO A 215 -4.75 -15.25 -6.69
CA PRO A 215 -4.31 -15.92 -5.46
C PRO A 215 -2.93 -15.48 -4.98
N ARG A 216 -1.98 -15.32 -5.91
CA ARG A 216 -0.57 -15.03 -5.61
C ARG A 216 -0.29 -13.70 -4.91
N PHE A 217 -1.25 -12.79 -4.82
CA PHE A 217 -1.08 -11.51 -4.11
C PHE A 217 -1.37 -11.59 -2.61
N GLY A 218 -1.91 -12.71 -2.13
CA GLY A 218 -2.16 -12.96 -0.72
C GLY A 218 -1.39 -14.17 -0.22
N VAL A 219 -0.55 -13.97 0.79
CA VAL A 219 0.16 -15.06 1.49
C VAL A 219 -0.54 -15.34 2.81
N ASN A 220 -0.77 -14.29 3.59
CA ASN A 220 -1.39 -14.35 4.91
C ASN A 220 -2.52 -13.30 5.08
N ASP A 221 -2.95 -12.60 4.03
CA ASP A 221 -4.01 -11.59 4.04
C ASP A 221 -5.33 -11.92 4.75
N ARG A 222 -5.76 -13.19 4.80
CA ARG A 222 -7.11 -13.58 5.22
C ARG A 222 -7.47 -13.10 6.62
N HIS A 223 -6.52 -13.06 7.56
CA HIS A 223 -6.81 -12.59 8.92
C HIS A 223 -7.07 -11.09 8.95
N TYR A 224 -6.32 -10.29 8.18
CA TYR A 224 -6.58 -8.86 8.01
C TYR A 224 -7.90 -8.59 7.31
N ILE A 225 -8.19 -9.31 6.22
CA ILE A 225 -9.45 -9.16 5.48
C ILE A 225 -10.64 -9.59 6.33
N SER A 226 -10.50 -10.68 7.11
CA SER A 226 -11.53 -11.12 8.06
C SER A 226 -11.77 -10.07 9.14
N PHE A 227 -10.72 -9.40 9.62
CA PHE A 227 -10.84 -8.30 10.57
C PHE A 227 -11.67 -7.14 9.99
N ILE A 228 -11.39 -6.74 8.74
CA ILE A 228 -12.12 -5.68 8.03
C ILE A 228 -13.60 -6.08 7.81
N CYS A 229 -13.83 -7.34 7.48
CA CYS A 229 -15.15 -7.88 7.19
C CYS A 229 -16.05 -8.08 8.41
N ASN A 230 -15.48 -8.12 9.62
CA ASN A 230 -16.25 -8.32 10.84
C ASN A 230 -16.94 -7.02 11.25
N SER A 231 -18.28 -7.00 11.22
CA SER A 231 -19.08 -5.82 11.54
C SER A 231 -18.82 -5.28 12.95
N ALA A 232 -18.44 -6.14 13.91
CA ALA A 232 -18.10 -5.73 15.28
C ALA A 232 -16.86 -4.81 15.36
N ASN A 233 -15.96 -4.88 14.37
CA ASN A 233 -14.77 -4.02 14.31
C ASN A 233 -15.02 -2.69 13.58
N GLY A 234 -16.15 -2.57 12.86
CA GLY A 234 -16.38 -1.50 11.90
C GLY A 234 -17.12 -0.28 12.42
N ASP A 235 -17.59 -0.28 13.67
CA ASP A 235 -18.52 0.75 14.19
C ASP A 235 -17.92 2.17 14.19
N ALA A 236 -16.71 2.33 14.73
CA ALA A 236 -16.05 3.64 14.75
C ALA A 236 -15.74 4.12 13.33
N LEU A 237 -15.23 3.22 12.49
CA LEU A 237 -14.93 3.56 11.11
C LEU A 237 -16.20 3.94 10.33
N ARG A 238 -17.33 3.26 10.57
CA ARG A 238 -18.63 3.58 9.94
C ARG A 238 -19.05 5.02 10.20
N GLU A 239 -18.84 5.55 11.41
CA GLU A 239 -19.15 6.94 11.73
C GLU A 239 -18.26 7.93 10.95
N ILE A 240 -16.98 7.61 10.78
CA ILE A 240 -16.05 8.41 9.97
C ILE A 240 -16.48 8.35 8.49
N LEU A 241 -16.72 7.16 7.96
CA LEU A 241 -17.07 6.97 6.55
C LEU A 241 -18.48 7.50 6.20
N GLY A 242 -19.40 7.50 7.17
CA GLY A 242 -20.83 7.74 6.94
C GLY A 242 -21.57 6.56 6.31
N ARG A 243 -20.90 5.40 6.21
CA ARG A 243 -21.43 4.12 5.69
C ARG A 243 -20.62 2.97 6.25
N SER A 244 -21.14 1.75 6.17
CA SER A 244 -20.36 0.56 6.52
C SER A 244 -19.17 0.39 5.57
N ALA A 245 -18.05 -0.13 6.11
CA ALA A 245 -16.94 -0.59 5.29
C ALA A 245 -17.39 -1.79 4.43
N GLN A 246 -16.89 -1.85 3.20
CA GLN A 246 -17.16 -2.93 2.27
C GLN A 246 -16.28 -4.13 2.61
N CYS A 247 -16.91 -5.28 2.82
CA CYS A 247 -16.21 -6.54 2.97
C CYS A 247 -15.96 -7.16 1.59
N PRO A 248 -14.69 -7.33 1.15
CA PRO A 248 -14.38 -7.99 -0.11
C PRO A 248 -14.48 -9.52 0.06
N ARG A 249 -15.71 -10.04 0.19
CA ARG A 249 -15.98 -11.47 0.50
C ARG A 249 -15.32 -12.44 -0.48
N SER A 250 -15.13 -12.05 -1.74
CA SER A 250 -14.43 -12.85 -2.74
C SER A 250 -12.99 -13.18 -2.34
N CYS A 251 -12.30 -12.29 -1.62
CA CYS A 251 -10.95 -12.54 -1.08
C CYS A 251 -10.95 -13.59 0.05
N LEU A 252 -12.10 -13.83 0.68
CA LEU A 252 -12.26 -14.82 1.76
C LEU A 252 -12.75 -16.17 1.23
N GLY A 253 -13.17 -16.25 -0.04
CA GLY A 253 -13.59 -17.49 -0.66
C GLY A 253 -12.48 -18.54 -0.70
N THR A 254 -12.82 -19.81 -0.54
CA THR A 254 -11.90 -20.90 -0.85
C THR A 254 -11.80 -20.99 -2.37
N THR A 255 -10.66 -20.60 -2.93
CA THR A 255 -10.26 -21.08 -4.24
C THR A 255 -10.10 -22.60 -4.12
N SER A 256 -11.11 -23.35 -4.58
CA SER A 256 -10.90 -24.75 -4.93
C SER A 256 -9.79 -24.75 -5.98
N ALA A 257 -8.60 -25.16 -5.57
CA ALA A 257 -7.54 -25.48 -6.51
C ALA A 257 -8.06 -26.64 -7.37
N SER A 258 -8.43 -26.35 -8.61
CA SER A 258 -8.52 -27.39 -9.64
C SER A 258 -7.15 -28.03 -9.73
N ARG A 259 -7.12 -29.34 -9.48
CA ARG A 259 -5.95 -30.22 -9.53
C ARG A 259 -5.28 -30.19 -10.90
#